data_AF-A0A941ZLA7-F1
#
_entry.id   AF-A0A941ZLA7-F1
#
_cell.length_a   1.000
_cell.length_b   1.000
_cell.length_c   1.000
_cell.angle_alpha   90.00
_cell.angle_beta   90.00
_cell.angle_gamma   90.00
#
_symmetry.space_group_name_H-M   'P 1'
#
loop_
_entity.id
_entity.type
_entity.pdbx_description
1 polymer ?
#
loop_
_entity_poly.entity_id
_entity_poly.type
_entity_poly.pdbx_seq_one_letter_code
_entity_poly.pdbx_strand_id
1 'polypeptide(L)'
;MKTLFLLDGKVVSWGVAHQPGVEISSTESGSVRHDVNDDSPIDVGWNYTVSDGVYAFTEPDNAYPVVGPIGFQMLFTMDETVAATTLRETDKRIEAFWKLIDDPRTDVVDLNLETVQGAIEYTLTAVKSAGVELDVAARKAEILTGIVK
;
A
#
# COMPACT_ATOMS: atom_id res chain seq x y z
N MET A 1 20.08 -16.25 -6.12
CA MET A 1 20.50 -15.12 -6.96
C MET A 1 19.24 -14.45 -7.49
N LYS A 2 19.03 -13.20 -7.07
CA LYS A 2 17.92 -12.35 -7.48
C LYS A 2 18.44 -11.30 -8.45
N THR A 3 17.76 -11.10 -9.56
CA THR A 3 18.10 -10.05 -10.53
C THR A 3 17.14 -8.87 -10.32
N LEU A 4 17.68 -7.70 -10.04
CA LEU A 4 16.96 -6.44 -9.88
C LEU A 4 17.11 -5.59 -11.14
N PHE A 5 16.07 -4.81 -11.44
CA PHE A 5 16.11 -3.75 -12.44
C PHE A 5 15.91 -2.40 -11.76
N LEU A 6 16.84 -1.49 -12.02
CA LEU A 6 17.01 -0.24 -11.30
C LEU A 6 16.81 0.94 -12.25
N LEU A 7 15.97 1.91 -11.89
CA LEU A 7 15.72 3.10 -12.69
C LEU A 7 15.41 4.29 -11.76
N ASP A 8 15.97 5.45 -12.07
CA ASP A 8 15.71 6.71 -11.36
C ASP A 8 15.81 6.62 -9.82
N GLY A 9 16.81 5.89 -9.32
CA GLY A 9 17.03 5.72 -7.88
C GLY A 9 16.08 4.72 -7.21
N LYS A 10 15.29 3.95 -7.97
CA LYS A 10 14.36 2.93 -7.47
C LYS A 10 14.53 1.55 -8.09
N VAL A 11 14.09 0.52 -7.38
CA VAL A 11 13.86 -0.82 -7.91
C VAL A 11 12.53 -0.83 -8.66
N VAL A 12 12.54 -1.08 -9.97
CA VAL A 12 11.32 -1.07 -10.80
C VAL A 12 10.75 -2.47 -11.06
N SER A 13 11.59 -3.49 -11.03
CA SER A 13 11.16 -4.89 -11.14
C SER A 13 12.26 -5.82 -10.64
N TRP A 14 11.91 -7.06 -10.36
CA TRP A 14 12.89 -8.10 -10.03
C TRP A 14 12.42 -9.47 -10.52
N GLY A 15 13.36 -10.40 -10.64
CA GLY A 15 13.08 -11.79 -10.94
C GLY A 15 14.09 -12.73 -10.31
N VAL A 16 13.72 -14.01 -10.19
CA VAL A 16 14.60 -15.08 -9.69
C VAL A 16 14.68 -16.16 -10.76
N ALA A 17 15.89 -16.41 -11.25
CA ALA A 17 16.15 -17.47 -12.21
C ALA A 17 16.23 -18.80 -11.45
N HIS A 18 15.23 -19.66 -11.63
CA HIS A 18 15.21 -20.98 -11.00
C HIS A 18 15.91 -22.05 -11.85
N GLN A 19 16.27 -21.73 -13.10
CA GLN A 19 16.96 -22.63 -14.01
C GLN A 19 18.14 -21.93 -14.70
N PRO A 20 19.27 -22.64 -14.91
CA PRO A 20 20.38 -22.14 -15.72
C PRO A 20 19.91 -21.82 -17.14
N GLY A 21 20.26 -20.64 -17.67
CA GLY A 21 19.95 -20.24 -19.05
C GLY A 21 18.63 -19.50 -19.26
N VAL A 22 17.86 -19.23 -18.19
CA VAL A 22 16.71 -18.31 -18.27
C VAL A 22 17.22 -16.87 -18.18
N GLU A 23 17.03 -16.11 -19.26
CA GLU A 23 17.26 -14.67 -19.24
C GLU A 23 16.07 -13.97 -18.57
N ILE A 24 16.37 -13.09 -17.62
CA ILE A 24 15.41 -12.18 -17.00
C ILE A 24 15.65 -10.81 -17.61
N SER A 25 14.59 -10.17 -18.07
CA SER A 25 14.59 -8.82 -18.63
C SER A 25 13.47 -7.99 -18.01
N SER A 26 13.62 -6.66 -18.09
CA SER A 26 12.59 -5.70 -17.69
C SER A 26 11.97 -5.07 -18.94
N THR A 27 10.68 -4.75 -18.86
CA THR A 27 9.97 -3.96 -19.87
C THR A 27 10.26 -2.45 -19.74
N GLU A 28 10.87 -2.03 -18.63
CA GLU A 28 11.19 -0.64 -18.35
C GLU A 28 12.46 -0.20 -19.11
N SER A 29 12.25 0.69 -20.07
CA SER A 29 13.33 1.27 -20.88
C SER A 29 14.30 2.06 -20.00
N GLY A 30 15.61 1.86 -20.19
CA GLY A 30 16.65 2.54 -19.42
C GLY A 30 16.94 1.94 -18.05
N SER A 31 16.24 0.88 -17.65
CA SER A 31 16.55 0.18 -16.40
C SER A 31 17.92 -0.52 -16.44
N VAL A 32 18.65 -0.45 -15.33
CA VAL A 32 19.96 -1.07 -15.13
C VAL A 32 19.79 -2.40 -14.40
N ARG A 33 20.41 -3.46 -14.93
CA ARG A 33 20.41 -4.77 -14.30
C ARG A 33 21.43 -4.82 -13.16
N HIS A 34 21.02 -5.32 -12.00
CA HIS A 34 21.89 -5.59 -10.85
C HIS A 34 21.57 -6.96 -10.25
N ASP A 35 22.58 -7.82 -10.10
CA ASP A 35 22.41 -9.17 -9.54
C ASP A 35 22.80 -9.19 -8.05
N VAL A 36 21.85 -9.62 -7.21
CA VAL A 36 21.99 -9.76 -5.76
C VAL A 36 22.14 -11.24 -5.40
N ASN A 37 23.21 -11.53 -4.66
CA ASN A 37 23.59 -12.91 -4.29
C ASN A 37 23.25 -13.27 -2.84
N ASP A 38 22.44 -12.46 -2.17
CA ASP A 38 21.95 -12.69 -0.82
C ASP A 38 20.42 -12.83 -0.79
N ASP A 39 19.89 -13.12 0.39
CA ASP A 39 18.45 -13.27 0.65
C ASP A 39 17.81 -11.95 1.13
N SER A 40 18.37 -10.78 0.77
CA SER A 40 17.80 -9.50 1.17
C SER A 40 16.37 -9.34 0.64
N PRO A 41 15.41 -8.87 1.47
CA PRO A 41 13.99 -8.78 1.12
C PRO A 41 13.68 -7.56 0.22
N ILE A 42 14.59 -7.20 -0.68
CA ILE A 42 14.46 -6.03 -1.56
C ILE A 42 13.24 -6.21 -2.45
N ASP A 43 12.34 -5.23 -2.53
CA ASP A 43 11.16 -5.31 -3.39
C ASP A 43 11.05 -4.13 -4.36
N VAL A 44 10.10 -4.20 -5.28
CA VAL A 44 9.75 -3.10 -6.17
C VAL A 44 9.37 -1.87 -5.35
N GLY A 45 9.85 -0.70 -5.77
CA GLY A 45 9.62 0.58 -5.09
C GLY A 45 10.67 0.98 -4.07
N TRP A 46 11.58 0.07 -3.68
CA TRP A 46 12.71 0.39 -2.81
C TRP A 46 13.64 1.41 -3.46
N ASN A 47 14.19 2.32 -2.65
CA ASN A 47 15.21 3.26 -3.11
C ASN A 47 16.57 2.55 -3.17
N TYR A 48 17.42 2.93 -4.12
CA TYR A 48 18.81 2.50 -4.16
C TYR A 48 19.75 3.69 -4.27
N THR A 49 20.90 3.57 -3.61
CA THR A 49 22.03 4.48 -3.77
C THR A 49 23.28 3.70 -4.16
N VAL A 50 24.16 4.35 -4.91
CA VAL A 50 25.45 3.75 -5.31
C VAL A 50 26.56 4.62 -4.76
N SER A 51 27.37 4.07 -3.86
CA SER A 51 28.57 4.71 -3.32
C SER A 51 29.76 3.78 -3.52
N ASP A 52 30.81 4.27 -4.19
CA ASP A 52 32.02 3.48 -4.50
C ASP A 52 31.75 2.11 -5.15
N GLY A 53 30.70 2.02 -5.99
CA GLY A 53 30.29 0.79 -6.66
C GLY A 53 29.51 -0.20 -5.77
N VAL A 54 29.24 0.15 -4.52
CA VAL A 54 28.39 -0.60 -3.60
C VAL A 54 26.96 -0.09 -3.71
N TYR A 55 26.03 -1.01 -3.97
CA TYR A 55 24.60 -0.72 -3.97
C TYR A 55 24.06 -0.84 -2.55
N ALA A 56 23.42 0.20 -2.05
CA ALA A 56 22.66 0.17 -0.81
C ALA A 56 21.18 0.36 -1.14
N PHE A 57 20.36 -0.59 -0.68
CA PHE A 57 18.91 -0.57 -0.85
C PHE A 57 18.28 -0.15 0.46
N THR A 58 17.36 0.79 0.39
CA THR A 58 16.56 1.22 1.53
C THR A 58 15.10 1.05 1.17
N GLU A 59 14.31 0.55 2.10
CA GLU A 59 12.86 0.57 1.99
C GLU A 59 12.40 1.99 1.61
N PRO A 60 11.35 2.11 0.77
CA PRO A 60 10.77 3.42 0.55
C PRO A 60 10.31 3.96 1.90
N ASP A 61 10.50 5.26 2.13
CA ASP A 61 9.87 5.90 3.28
C ASP A 61 8.38 5.59 3.21
N ASN A 62 7.84 4.92 4.23
CA ASN A 62 6.40 4.75 4.38
C ASN A 62 5.81 6.15 4.47
N ALA A 63 5.21 6.62 3.37
CA ALA A 63 4.59 7.94 3.31
C ALA A 63 3.46 8.06 4.34
N TYR A 64 2.83 6.92 4.66
CA TYR A 64 1.71 6.82 5.57
C TYR A 64 2.01 5.86 6.74
N PRO A 65 1.40 6.08 7.92
CA PRO A 65 1.66 5.26 9.09
C PRO A 65 0.96 3.90 9.00
N VAL A 66 1.48 2.95 9.77
CA VAL A 66 0.77 1.72 10.13
C VAL A 66 -0.03 1.99 11.40
N VAL A 67 -1.32 1.69 11.39
CA VAL A 67 -2.23 1.91 12.51
C VAL A 67 -2.85 0.59 12.97
N GLY A 68 -3.28 0.50 14.24
CA GLY A 68 -4.08 -0.64 14.69
C GLY A 68 -5.52 -0.56 14.14
N PRO A 69 -6.30 -1.66 14.14
CA PRO A 69 -7.67 -1.66 13.62
C PRO A 69 -8.59 -0.64 14.29
N ILE A 70 -8.52 -0.52 15.61
CA ILE A 70 -9.29 0.50 16.36
C ILE A 70 -8.84 1.91 15.95
N GLY A 71 -7.52 2.12 15.86
CA GLY A 71 -6.96 3.40 15.40
C GLY A 71 -7.44 3.75 13.99
N PHE A 72 -7.49 2.78 13.08
CA PHE A 72 -8.02 2.94 11.73
C PHE A 72 -9.49 3.37 11.74
N GLN A 73 -10.34 2.71 12.54
CA GLN A 73 -11.76 3.08 12.65
C GLN A 73 -11.93 4.50 13.20
N MET A 74 -11.08 4.93 14.14
CA MET A 74 -11.08 6.28 14.69
C MET A 74 -10.61 7.36 13.71
N LEU A 75 -10.02 7.00 12.56
CA LEU A 75 -9.71 7.98 11.51
C LEU A 75 -10.95 8.48 10.80
N PHE A 76 -12.05 7.71 10.82
CA PHE A 76 -13.35 8.11 10.29
C PHE A 76 -14.13 8.92 11.32
N THR A 77 -14.95 9.86 10.85
CA THR A 77 -15.90 10.56 11.70
C THR A 77 -17.04 9.63 12.12
N MET A 78 -17.80 10.00 13.15
CA MET A 78 -18.96 9.24 13.58
C MET A 78 -20.03 9.16 12.47
N ASP A 79 -20.25 10.25 11.74
CA ASP A 79 -21.22 10.28 10.64
C ASP A 79 -20.79 9.35 9.48
N GLU A 80 -19.50 9.35 9.14
CA GLU A 80 -18.91 8.42 8.16
C GLU A 80 -19.07 6.96 8.62
N THR A 81 -18.83 6.69 9.91
CA THR A 81 -18.89 5.35 10.49
C THR A 81 -20.32 4.81 10.53
N VAL A 82 -21.30 5.66 10.90
CA VAL A 82 -22.72 5.29 10.88
C VAL A 82 -23.18 4.99 9.46
N ALA A 83 -22.84 5.87 8.50
CA ALA A 83 -23.18 5.66 7.10
C ALA A 83 -22.53 4.39 6.52
N ALA A 84 -21.24 4.16 6.81
CA ALA A 84 -20.54 2.95 6.41
C ALA A 84 -21.19 1.70 7.02
N THR A 85 -21.65 1.77 8.28
CA THR A 85 -22.33 0.65 8.95
C THR A 85 -23.64 0.28 8.26
N THR A 86 -24.46 1.26 7.91
CA THR A 86 -25.69 1.00 7.13
C THR A 86 -25.37 0.44 5.74
N LEU A 87 -24.30 0.93 5.09
CA LEU A 87 -23.87 0.44 3.78
C LEU A 87 -23.37 -1.01 3.84
N ARG A 88 -22.78 -1.47 4.94
CA ARG A 88 -22.35 -2.88 5.10
C ARG A 88 -23.50 -3.88 4.95
N GLU A 89 -24.74 -3.49 5.20
CA GLU A 89 -25.89 -4.38 5.02
C GLU A 89 -26.17 -4.68 3.53
N THR A 90 -25.82 -3.75 2.66
CA THR A 90 -26.19 -3.76 1.23
C THR A 90 -25.00 -3.93 0.28
N ASP A 91 -23.84 -3.37 0.61
CA ASP A 91 -22.61 -3.45 -0.17
C ASP A 91 -21.65 -4.50 0.39
N LYS A 92 -21.53 -5.62 -0.33
CA LYS A 92 -20.68 -6.75 0.05
C LYS A 92 -19.18 -6.46 -0.02
N ARG A 93 -18.75 -5.44 -0.78
CA ARG A 93 -17.33 -5.03 -0.84
C ARG A 93 -16.95 -4.29 0.44
N ILE A 94 -17.80 -3.35 0.87
CA ILE A 94 -17.63 -2.65 2.14
C ILE A 94 -17.71 -3.66 3.29
N GLU A 95 -18.72 -4.54 3.29
CA GLU A 95 -18.83 -5.59 4.32
C GLU A 95 -17.56 -6.45 4.41
N ALA A 96 -17.03 -6.92 3.28
CA ALA A 96 -15.84 -7.77 3.25
C ALA A 96 -14.60 -7.05 3.80
N PHE A 97 -14.36 -5.80 3.41
CA PHE A 97 -13.23 -5.02 3.90
C PHE A 97 -13.34 -4.75 5.40
N TRP A 98 -14.49 -4.25 5.86
CA TRP A 98 -14.69 -3.94 7.28
C TRP A 98 -14.66 -5.18 8.16
N LYS A 99 -15.10 -6.35 7.65
CA LYS A 99 -14.97 -7.62 8.36
C LYS A 99 -13.51 -8.05 8.56
N LEU A 100 -12.60 -7.70 7.64
CA LEU A 100 -11.16 -7.94 7.83
C LEU A 100 -10.61 -7.05 8.94
N ILE A 101 -11.04 -5.78 9.00
CA ILE A 101 -10.65 -4.86 10.07
C ILE A 101 -11.19 -5.31 11.42
N ASP A 102 -12.42 -5.81 11.47
CA ASP A 102 -13.08 -6.31 12.68
C ASP A 102 -12.58 -7.71 13.12
N ASP A 103 -11.76 -8.39 12.32
CA ASP A 103 -11.22 -9.71 12.68
C ASP A 103 -10.23 -9.56 13.86
N PRO A 104 -10.40 -10.30 14.96
CA PRO A 104 -9.54 -10.18 16.14
C PRO A 104 -8.09 -10.61 15.89
N ARG A 105 -7.78 -11.19 14.72
CA ARG A 105 -6.42 -11.54 14.29
C ARG A 105 -5.76 -10.44 13.48
N THR A 106 -6.48 -9.37 13.15
CA THR A 106 -5.91 -8.22 12.46
C THR A 106 -5.24 -7.33 13.50
N ASP A 107 -3.92 -7.30 13.50
CA ASP A 107 -3.15 -6.49 14.45
C ASP A 107 -2.79 -5.11 13.89
N VAL A 108 -2.69 -5.01 12.56
CA VAL A 108 -2.20 -3.82 11.85
C VAL A 108 -2.99 -3.56 10.57
N VAL A 109 -3.10 -2.28 10.24
CA VAL A 109 -3.63 -1.75 9.00
C VAL A 109 -2.59 -0.81 8.43
N ASP A 110 -1.97 -1.21 7.32
CA ASP A 110 -0.95 -0.42 6.64
C ASP A 110 -1.62 0.50 5.60
N LEU A 111 -1.52 1.81 5.85
CA LEU A 111 -2.11 2.83 4.99
C LEU A 111 -1.35 3.04 3.67
N ASN A 112 -0.15 2.46 3.52
CA ASN A 112 0.57 2.47 2.24
C ASN A 112 0.05 1.43 1.25
N LEU A 113 -0.70 0.41 1.71
CA LEU A 113 -1.24 -0.62 0.82
C LEU A 113 -2.30 -0.02 -0.11
N GLU A 114 -2.09 -0.17 -1.42
CA GLU A 114 -3.05 0.30 -2.44
C GLU A 114 -4.47 -0.26 -2.22
N THR A 115 -4.56 -1.50 -1.73
CA THR A 115 -5.84 -2.15 -1.41
C THR A 115 -6.56 -1.45 -0.26
N VAL A 116 -5.83 -1.01 0.77
CA VAL A 116 -6.37 -0.22 1.89
C VAL A 116 -6.79 1.16 1.40
N GLN A 117 -5.93 1.83 0.62
CA GLN A 117 -6.26 3.15 0.05
C GLN A 117 -7.47 3.11 -0.87
N GLY A 118 -7.59 2.07 -1.69
CA GLY A 118 -8.74 1.83 -2.56
C GLY A 118 -10.02 1.53 -1.76
N ALA A 119 -9.92 0.78 -0.67
CA ALA A 119 -11.05 0.51 0.21
C ALA A 119 -11.54 1.76 0.97
N ILE A 120 -10.61 2.62 1.42
CA ILE A 120 -10.94 3.94 2.01
C ILE A 120 -11.71 4.78 0.99
N GLU A 121 -11.17 4.93 -0.22
CA GLU A 121 -11.79 5.71 -1.30
C GLU A 121 -13.17 5.19 -1.68
N TYR A 122 -13.31 3.87 -1.80
CA TYR A 122 -14.57 3.22 -2.10
C TYR A 122 -15.62 3.48 -1.00
N THR A 123 -15.22 3.32 0.27
CA THR A 123 -16.10 3.57 1.42
C THR A 123 -16.56 5.03 1.45
N LEU A 124 -15.63 5.99 1.28
CA LEU A 124 -15.96 7.42 1.27
C LEU A 124 -16.88 7.81 0.09
N THR A 125 -16.67 7.21 -1.09
CA THR A 125 -17.52 7.43 -2.26
C THR A 125 -18.95 6.93 -2.03
N ALA A 126 -19.09 5.76 -1.40
CA ALA A 126 -20.38 5.19 -1.05
C ALA A 126 -21.07 6.01 0.05
N VAL A 127 -20.34 6.44 1.08
CA VAL A 127 -20.83 7.32 2.15
C VAL A 127 -21.32 8.66 1.59
N LYS A 128 -20.57 9.25 0.65
CA LYS A 128 -21.02 10.45 -0.07
C LYS A 128 -22.31 10.21 -0.85
N SER A 129 -22.40 9.08 -1.54
CA SER A 129 -23.60 8.70 -2.29
C SER A 129 -24.81 8.43 -1.38
N ALA A 130 -24.56 8.07 -0.11
CA ALA A 130 -25.59 7.90 0.92
C ALA A 130 -26.05 9.23 1.55
N GLY A 131 -25.50 10.37 1.14
CA GLY A 131 -25.95 11.71 1.55
C GLY A 131 -25.08 12.42 2.57
N VAL A 132 -23.90 11.89 2.91
CA VAL A 132 -22.92 12.61 3.73
C VAL A 132 -22.12 13.57 2.85
N GLU A 133 -22.19 14.86 3.13
CA GLU A 133 -21.44 15.88 2.39
C GLU A 133 -19.95 15.81 2.75
N LEU A 134 -19.14 15.27 1.85
CA LEU A 134 -17.68 15.22 1.98
C LEU A 134 -16.97 15.30 0.62
N ASP A 135 -15.74 15.82 0.65
CA ASP A 135 -14.79 15.72 -0.46
C ASP A 135 -13.97 14.44 -0.29
N VAL A 136 -14.21 13.46 -1.17
CA VAL A 136 -13.59 12.13 -1.09
C VAL A 136 -12.07 12.21 -1.19
N ALA A 137 -11.55 13.05 -2.10
CA ALA A 137 -10.12 13.15 -2.33
C ALA A 137 -9.42 13.82 -1.15
N ALA A 138 -9.98 14.93 -0.66
CA ALA A 138 -9.45 15.61 0.52
C ALA A 138 -9.53 14.72 1.76
N ARG A 139 -10.67 14.06 1.97
CA ARG A 139 -10.88 13.21 3.15
C ARG A 139 -10.02 11.96 3.14
N LYS A 140 -9.80 11.34 1.97
CA LYS A 140 -8.81 10.27 1.80
C LYS A 140 -7.42 10.74 2.21
N ALA A 141 -6.96 11.89 1.70
CA ALA A 141 -5.65 12.44 2.04
C ALA A 141 -5.50 12.68 3.55
N GLU A 142 -6.54 13.17 4.22
CA GLU A 142 -6.55 13.32 5.67
C GLU A 142 -6.42 11.98 6.41
N ILE A 143 -7.22 10.97 6.05
CA ILE A 143 -7.17 9.63 6.68
C ILE A 143 -5.77 9.03 6.53
N LEU A 144 -5.14 9.19 5.36
CA LEU A 144 -3.80 8.65 5.11
C LEU A 144 -2.71 9.29 5.99
N THR A 145 -2.94 10.46 6.60
CA THR A 145 -2.01 11.01 7.59
C THR A 145 -1.96 10.20 8.89
N GLY A 146 -2.99 9.38 9.17
CA GLY A 146 -3.13 8.63 10.41
C GLY A 146 -3.38 9.49 11.67
N ILE A 147 -3.71 10.77 11.50
CA ILE A 147 -4.01 11.68 12.61
C ILE A 147 -5.52 11.64 12.89
N VAL A 148 -5.87 11.20 14.11
CA VAL A 148 -7.24 11.25 14.63
C VAL A 148 -7.63 12.70 14.91
N LYS A 149 -8.81 13.11 14.45
CA LYS A 149 -9.38 14.44 14.75
C LYS A 149 -10.20 14.42 16.03
#